data_AF-K0Z8M9-F1
#
_entry.id   AF-K0Z8M9-F1
#
_cell.length_a   1.000
_cell.length_b   1.000
_cell.length_c   1.000
_cell.angle_alpha   90.00
_cell.angle_beta   90.00
_cell.angle_gamma   90.00
#
_symmetry.space_group_name_H-M   'P 1'
#
loop_
_entity.id
_entity.type
_entity.pdbx_description
1 polymer ?
#
loop_
_entity_poly.entity_id
_entity_poly.type
_entity_poly.pdbx_seq_one_letter_code
_entity_poly.pdbx_strand_id
1 'polypeptide(L)'
;WFKYIKEAEGDIAIFSAQPTSVRWIGNERGIAGDPVWHKVKRANITDDVKNEYLNHGDPDGDMYSVGEADVSIRSGWFYHDNQQPKSLKELMDIYFKSVGRGTPLLLNIPPNKEGKFADADVARLKEFKATLDQMYATDFAKGATVTASSTRQNHLYKESHLTDGKDDTSWALSNDATTGSFTVDLGQKRRFDVVELKEDI
;
A
#
# COMPACT_ATOMS: atom_id res chain seq x y z
N TRP A 1 -1.47 10.11 -26.47
CA TRP A 1 -0.65 10.70 -25.40
C TRP A 1 0.39 9.74 -24.84
N PHE A 2 0.02 8.52 -24.46
CA PHE A 2 0.94 7.55 -23.83
C PHE A 2 2.26 7.31 -24.57
N LYS A 3 2.24 7.21 -25.91
CA LYS A 3 3.46 7.11 -26.72
C LYS A 3 4.44 8.25 -26.46
N TYR A 4 3.96 9.50 -26.57
CA TYR A 4 4.79 10.69 -26.37
C TYR A 4 5.32 10.81 -24.95
N ILE A 5 4.49 10.46 -23.94
CA ILE A 5 4.91 10.44 -22.53
C ILE A 5 6.06 9.45 -22.33
N LYS A 6 5.93 8.23 -22.86
CA LYS A 6 6.98 7.20 -22.74
C LYS A 6 8.25 7.54 -23.52
N GLU A 7 8.13 8.19 -24.68
CA GLU A 7 9.29 8.66 -25.45
C GLU A 7 10.07 9.76 -24.70
N ALA A 8 9.38 10.61 -23.93
CA ALA A 8 10.00 11.70 -23.18
C ALA A 8 10.54 11.27 -21.81
N GLU A 9 9.76 10.49 -21.05
CA GLU A 9 9.99 10.23 -19.62
C GLU A 9 10.27 8.74 -19.31
N GLY A 10 10.37 7.88 -20.34
CA GLY A 10 10.67 6.46 -20.17
C GLY A 10 9.57 5.69 -19.45
N ASP A 11 9.93 5.06 -18.32
CA ASP A 11 9.04 4.20 -17.53
C ASP A 11 8.27 4.99 -16.44
N ILE A 12 7.83 6.19 -16.77
CA ILE A 12 7.03 7.02 -15.86
C ILE A 12 5.69 6.34 -15.55
N ALA A 13 5.27 6.40 -14.28
CA ALA A 13 3.95 5.93 -13.88
C ALA A 13 2.84 6.79 -14.49
N ILE A 14 1.81 6.15 -15.05
CA ILE A 14 0.67 6.82 -15.68
C ILE A 14 -0.61 6.35 -14.99
N PHE A 15 -1.26 7.27 -14.28
CA PHE A 15 -2.65 7.14 -13.85
C PHE A 15 -3.58 7.53 -14.99
N SER A 16 -4.52 6.65 -15.35
CA SER A 16 -5.57 6.99 -16.32
C SER A 16 -6.79 6.07 -16.19
N ALA A 17 -7.89 6.44 -16.85
CA ALA A 17 -9.05 5.56 -17.05
C ALA A 17 -8.81 4.47 -18.12
N GLN A 18 -7.64 4.47 -18.76
CA GLN A 18 -7.22 3.47 -19.74
C GLN A 18 -6.30 2.45 -19.05
N PRO A 19 -6.05 1.27 -19.65
CA PRO A 19 -5.17 0.27 -19.06
C PRO A 19 -3.70 0.75 -19.02
N THR A 20 -3.32 1.40 -17.92
CA THR A 20 -1.99 1.94 -17.63
C THR A 20 -1.41 1.39 -16.32
N SER A 21 -0.18 1.76 -15.99
CA SER A 21 0.56 1.25 -14.82
C SER A 21 -0.11 1.57 -13.48
N VAL A 22 -0.91 2.64 -13.44
CA VAL A 22 -1.71 3.03 -12.28
C VAL A 22 -3.17 3.15 -12.71
N ARG A 23 -4.07 2.56 -11.91
CA ARG A 23 -5.53 2.71 -12.02
C ARG A 23 -6.06 3.42 -10.78
N TRP A 24 -7.25 4.00 -10.90
CA TRP A 24 -8.01 4.44 -9.74
C TRP A 24 -8.38 3.25 -8.84
N ILE A 25 -8.36 3.42 -7.51
CA ILE A 25 -8.80 2.37 -6.58
C ILE A 25 -10.33 2.19 -6.54
N GLY A 26 -11.10 3.02 -7.25
CA GLY A 26 -12.56 2.90 -7.32
C GLY A 26 -13.33 3.69 -6.26
N ASN A 27 -12.66 4.46 -5.40
CA ASN A 27 -13.31 5.39 -4.47
C ASN A 27 -12.35 6.49 -3.98
N GLU A 28 -12.91 7.64 -3.60
CA GLU A 28 -12.16 8.79 -3.02
C GLU A 28 -12.04 8.74 -1.49
N ARG A 29 -12.30 7.57 -0.88
CA ARG A 29 -12.16 7.38 0.58
C ARG A 29 -10.76 6.87 0.95
N GLY A 30 -9.91 6.59 -0.04
CA GLY A 30 -8.58 6.01 0.18
C GLY A 30 -8.63 4.56 0.68
N ILE A 31 -9.66 3.80 0.31
CA ILE A 31 -9.86 2.42 0.79
C ILE A 31 -9.65 1.44 -0.36
N ALA A 32 -8.58 0.65 -0.32
CA ALA A 32 -8.35 -0.49 -1.21
C ALA A 32 -9.24 -1.67 -0.85
N GLY A 33 -9.50 -2.58 -1.79
CA GLY A 33 -10.23 -3.82 -1.54
C GLY A 33 -9.46 -4.78 -0.63
N ASP A 34 -10.14 -5.81 -0.15
CA ASP A 34 -9.53 -6.96 0.52
C ASP A 34 -10.23 -8.24 0.01
N PRO A 35 -9.61 -8.99 -0.93
CA PRO A 35 -8.23 -8.83 -1.41
C PRO A 35 -8.05 -7.62 -2.34
N VAL A 36 -6.80 -7.16 -2.52
CA VAL A 36 -6.41 -6.23 -3.59
C VAL A 36 -5.29 -6.83 -4.43
N TRP A 37 -5.58 -7.05 -5.72
CA TRP A 37 -4.61 -7.52 -6.70
C TRP A 37 -4.02 -6.34 -7.46
N HIS A 38 -2.69 -6.24 -7.50
CA HIS A 38 -1.96 -5.25 -8.31
C HIS A 38 -1.86 -5.65 -9.79
N LYS A 39 -2.93 -6.25 -10.32
CA LYS A 39 -3.07 -6.65 -11.71
C LYS A 39 -4.53 -6.58 -12.14
N VAL A 40 -4.73 -6.33 -13.43
CA VAL A 40 -6.05 -6.24 -14.08
C VAL A 40 -5.97 -6.86 -15.47
N LYS A 41 -7.11 -7.20 -16.07
CA LYS A 41 -7.18 -7.53 -17.50
C LYS A 41 -7.34 -6.24 -18.29
N ARG A 42 -6.46 -5.98 -19.26
CA ARG A 42 -6.54 -4.77 -20.11
C ARG A 42 -7.92 -4.60 -20.75
N ALA A 43 -8.51 -5.71 -21.21
CA ALA A 43 -9.81 -5.74 -21.86
C ALA A 43 -10.98 -5.35 -20.94
N ASN A 44 -10.80 -5.43 -19.62
CA ASN A 44 -11.83 -5.09 -18.64
C ASN A 44 -11.75 -3.64 -18.15
N ILE A 45 -10.69 -2.91 -18.50
CA ILE A 45 -10.58 -1.46 -18.25
C ILE A 45 -11.26 -0.74 -19.41
N THR A 46 -12.58 -0.56 -19.27
CA THR A 46 -13.46 0.13 -20.22
C THR A 46 -14.06 1.38 -19.57
N ASP A 47 -14.73 2.21 -20.35
CA ASP A 47 -15.41 3.42 -19.84
C ASP A 47 -16.51 3.09 -18.80
N ASP A 48 -17.05 1.87 -18.82
CA ASP A 48 -18.09 1.37 -17.91
C ASP A 48 -17.52 0.40 -16.83
N VAL A 49 -16.21 0.40 -16.60
CA VAL A 49 -15.59 -0.46 -15.59
C VAL A 49 -16.20 -0.18 -14.21
N LYS A 50 -16.55 -1.24 -13.49
CA LYS A 50 -17.15 -1.11 -12.16
C LYS A 50 -16.08 -0.74 -11.12
N ASN A 51 -16.42 0.18 -10.23
CA ASN A 51 -15.55 0.56 -9.10
C ASN A 51 -15.09 -0.65 -8.28
N GLU A 52 -15.92 -1.68 -8.14
CA GLU A 52 -15.56 -2.92 -7.44
C GLU A 52 -14.36 -3.64 -8.10
N TYR A 53 -14.36 -3.72 -9.43
CA TYR A 53 -13.26 -4.32 -10.18
C TYR A 53 -11.97 -3.49 -10.03
N LEU A 54 -12.09 -2.16 -10.03
CA LEU A 54 -10.98 -1.26 -9.75
C LEU A 54 -10.44 -1.45 -8.31
N ASN A 55 -11.34 -1.63 -7.34
CA ASN A 55 -11.00 -1.74 -5.91
C ASN A 55 -10.25 -3.02 -5.57
N HIS A 56 -10.64 -4.13 -6.19
CA HIS A 56 -10.08 -5.46 -5.91
C HIS A 56 -9.02 -5.90 -6.93
N GLY A 57 -8.98 -5.33 -8.14
CA GLY A 57 -8.17 -5.85 -9.23
C GLY A 57 -8.66 -7.22 -9.72
N ASP A 58 -7.79 -7.98 -10.37
CA ASP A 58 -8.13 -9.25 -11.01
C ASP A 58 -7.05 -10.32 -10.73
N PRO A 59 -7.37 -11.44 -10.05
CA PRO A 59 -6.42 -12.53 -9.83
C PRO A 59 -5.88 -13.14 -11.14
N ASP A 60 -6.61 -13.01 -12.24
CA ASP A 60 -6.20 -13.47 -13.57
C ASP A 60 -5.73 -12.31 -14.48
N GLY A 61 -5.39 -11.16 -13.89
CA GLY A 61 -4.95 -9.97 -14.62
C GLY A 61 -3.71 -10.21 -15.50
N ASP A 62 -3.74 -9.68 -16.72
CA ASP A 62 -2.68 -9.79 -17.73
C ASP A 62 -1.75 -8.56 -17.77
N MET A 63 -2.01 -7.59 -16.88
CA MET A 63 -1.26 -6.35 -16.76
C MET A 63 -1.09 -6.00 -15.29
N TYR A 64 0.15 -5.76 -14.87
CA TYR A 64 0.42 -5.15 -13.57
C TYR A 64 -0.13 -3.71 -13.56
N SER A 65 -0.92 -3.41 -12.55
CA SER A 65 -1.56 -2.10 -12.39
C SER A 65 -1.73 -1.83 -10.90
N VAL A 66 -1.19 -0.73 -10.42
CA VAL A 66 -1.31 -0.32 -9.02
C VAL A 66 -2.62 0.44 -8.84
N GLY A 67 -3.44 0.08 -7.85
CA GLY A 67 -4.67 0.80 -7.54
C GLY A 67 -4.38 1.97 -6.61
N GLU A 68 -4.15 3.17 -7.13
CA GLU A 68 -3.83 4.33 -6.31
C GLU A 68 -5.02 4.75 -5.45
N ALA A 69 -4.81 4.81 -4.13
CA ALA A 69 -5.82 5.19 -3.16
C ALA A 69 -5.78 6.70 -2.92
N ASP A 70 -6.58 7.43 -3.69
CA ASP A 70 -6.69 8.87 -3.61
C ASP A 70 -7.75 9.30 -2.58
N VAL A 71 -7.40 10.30 -1.78
CA VAL A 71 -8.33 10.91 -0.81
C VAL A 71 -7.84 12.31 -0.43
N SER A 72 -8.76 13.23 -0.17
CA SER A 72 -8.42 14.53 0.42
C SER A 72 -8.23 14.44 1.92
N ILE A 73 -7.29 15.20 2.50
CA ILE A 73 -7.22 15.38 3.96
C ILE A 73 -8.48 16.08 4.50
N ARG A 74 -9.24 16.80 3.66
CA ARG A 74 -10.50 17.46 4.00
C ARG A 74 -11.69 16.72 3.40
N SER A 75 -12.91 17.26 3.55
CA SER A 75 -14.10 16.70 2.90
C SER A 75 -14.19 17.07 1.41
N GLY A 76 -13.55 18.16 0.97
CA GLY A 76 -13.42 18.53 -0.44
C GLY A 76 -11.96 18.49 -0.93
N TRP A 77 -11.79 18.47 -2.25
CA TRP A 77 -10.48 18.52 -2.91
C TRP A 77 -9.84 19.90 -2.90
N PHE A 78 -10.66 20.96 -2.88
CA PHE A 78 -10.21 22.35 -2.77
C PHE A 78 -10.42 22.89 -1.36
N TYR A 79 -9.69 23.97 -1.05
CA TYR A 79 -9.75 24.58 0.26
C TYR A 79 -11.06 25.36 0.49
N HIS A 80 -11.68 25.12 1.64
CA HIS A 80 -12.81 25.90 2.15
C HIS A 80 -12.61 26.17 3.64
N ASP A 81 -12.80 27.44 4.06
CA ASP A 81 -12.57 27.91 5.43
C ASP A 81 -13.41 27.17 6.49
N ASN A 82 -14.58 26.65 6.08
CA ASN A 82 -15.51 25.94 6.96
C ASN A 82 -15.23 24.43 7.08
N GLN A 83 -14.18 23.91 6.45
CA GLN A 83 -13.78 22.51 6.55
C GLN A 83 -12.63 22.32 7.55
N GLN A 84 -12.44 21.09 8.01
CA GLN A 84 -11.34 20.69 8.88
C GLN A 84 -10.64 19.47 8.30
N PRO A 85 -9.34 19.27 8.60
CA PRO A 85 -8.67 18.04 8.21
C PRO A 85 -9.23 16.85 9.01
N LYS A 86 -9.34 15.70 8.34
CA LYS A 86 -9.64 14.38 8.91
C LYS A 86 -8.78 14.13 10.13
N SER A 87 -9.38 13.64 11.20
CA SER A 87 -8.71 13.31 12.46
C SER A 87 -7.56 12.33 12.26
N LEU A 88 -6.62 12.31 13.22
CA LEU A 88 -5.51 11.34 13.21
C LEU A 88 -6.03 9.89 13.12
N LYS A 89 -7.12 9.57 13.83
CA LYS A 89 -7.75 8.25 13.78
C LYS A 89 -8.24 7.89 12.37
N GLU A 90 -8.89 8.83 11.69
CA GLU A 90 -9.35 8.63 10.31
C GLU A 90 -8.16 8.45 9.35
N LEU A 91 -7.09 9.22 9.51
CA LEU A 91 -5.89 9.08 8.67
C LEU A 91 -5.17 7.73 8.90
N MET A 92 -5.10 7.26 10.15
CA MET A 92 -4.57 5.92 10.44
C MET A 92 -5.45 4.81 9.86
N ASP A 93 -6.79 4.94 9.92
CA ASP A 93 -7.72 3.98 9.30
C ASP A 93 -7.54 3.93 7.78
N ILE A 94 -7.38 5.10 7.14
CA ILE A 94 -7.06 5.21 5.71
C ILE A 94 -5.71 4.57 5.41
N TYR A 95 -4.68 4.83 6.22
CA TYR A 95 -3.34 4.25 6.04
C TYR A 95 -3.38 2.72 6.03
N PHE A 96 -4.02 2.11 7.04
CA PHE A 96 -4.13 0.65 7.11
C PHE A 96 -4.99 0.06 5.97
N LYS A 97 -5.96 0.81 5.46
CA LYS A 97 -6.82 0.39 4.34
C LYS A 97 -6.27 0.78 2.95
N SER A 98 -5.10 1.40 2.89
CA SER A 98 -4.37 1.72 1.64
C SER A 98 -2.98 1.09 1.67
N VAL A 99 -2.01 1.78 2.29
CA VAL A 99 -0.62 1.31 2.45
C VAL A 99 -0.56 -0.03 3.16
N GLY A 100 -1.36 -0.20 4.22
CA GLY A 100 -1.46 -1.48 4.94
C GLY A 100 -2.08 -2.63 4.13
N ARG A 101 -2.65 -2.35 2.95
CA ARG A 101 -3.12 -3.34 1.97
C ARG A 101 -2.21 -3.42 0.73
N GLY A 102 -1.01 -2.84 0.80
CA GLY A 102 -0.02 -2.92 -0.28
C GLY A 102 -0.14 -1.86 -1.38
N THR A 103 -1.02 -0.85 -1.23
CA THR A 103 -1.23 0.17 -2.26
C THR A 103 -0.83 1.59 -1.81
N PRO A 104 -0.31 2.47 -2.68
CA PRO A 104 0.05 3.82 -2.28
C PRO A 104 -1.17 4.65 -1.91
N LEU A 105 -0.99 5.51 -0.89
CA LEU A 105 -1.92 6.55 -0.50
C LEU A 105 -1.54 7.87 -1.17
N LEU A 106 -2.42 8.39 -2.04
CA LEU A 106 -2.33 9.74 -2.60
C LEU A 106 -3.21 10.69 -1.76
N LEU A 107 -2.61 11.37 -0.78
CA LEU A 107 -3.31 12.27 0.12
C LEU A 107 -3.26 13.72 -0.38
N ASN A 108 -4.40 14.27 -0.82
CA ASN A 108 -4.51 15.66 -1.25
C ASN A 108 -4.52 16.64 -0.06
N ILE A 109 -3.70 17.69 -0.17
CA ILE A 109 -3.63 18.80 0.79
C ILE A 109 -3.90 20.10 0.01
N PRO A 110 -5.07 20.74 0.17
CA PRO A 110 -5.41 21.90 -0.64
C PRO A 110 -4.77 23.19 -0.11
N PRO A 111 -4.01 23.94 -0.93
CA PRO A 111 -3.61 25.29 -0.58
C PRO A 111 -4.82 26.22 -0.42
N ASN A 112 -4.72 27.17 0.50
CA ASN A 112 -5.69 28.24 0.71
C ASN A 112 -5.56 29.36 -0.36
N LYS A 113 -6.34 30.42 -0.22
CA LYS A 113 -6.38 31.54 -1.19
C LYS A 113 -5.06 32.32 -1.27
N GLU A 114 -4.22 32.23 -0.25
CA GLU A 114 -2.88 32.82 -0.20
C GLU A 114 -1.81 31.87 -0.79
N GLY A 115 -2.20 30.71 -1.31
CA GLY A 115 -1.28 29.71 -1.87
C GLY A 115 -0.49 28.94 -0.81
N LYS A 116 -1.00 28.83 0.43
CA LYS A 116 -0.35 28.16 1.55
C LYS A 116 -1.19 27.01 2.08
N PHE A 117 -0.58 25.98 2.66
CA PHE A 117 -1.33 25.03 3.46
C PHE A 117 -1.81 25.66 4.76
N ALA A 118 -3.02 25.31 5.18
CA ALA A 118 -3.55 25.77 6.46
C ALA A 118 -2.77 25.14 7.62
N ASP A 119 -2.54 25.91 8.69
CA ASP A 119 -1.75 25.46 9.84
C ASP A 119 -2.32 24.18 10.48
N ALA A 120 -3.64 24.03 10.49
CA ALA A 120 -4.31 22.82 10.98
C ALA A 120 -3.97 21.57 10.15
N ASP A 121 -3.82 21.71 8.83
CA ASP A 121 -3.47 20.59 7.94
C ASP A 121 -2.00 20.22 8.14
N VAL A 122 -1.12 21.21 8.25
CA VAL A 122 0.30 21.01 8.55
C VAL A 122 0.49 20.33 9.91
N ALA A 123 -0.24 20.78 10.94
CA ALA A 123 -0.22 20.16 12.26
C ALA A 123 -0.68 18.69 12.20
N ARG A 124 -1.79 18.41 11.51
CA ARG A 124 -2.31 17.05 11.34
C ARG A 124 -1.34 16.14 10.59
N LEU A 125 -0.66 16.63 9.55
CA LEU A 125 0.36 15.86 8.83
C LEU A 125 1.55 15.50 9.72
N LYS A 126 1.99 16.43 10.58
CA LYS A 126 3.06 16.16 11.56
C LYS A 126 2.63 15.13 12.60
N GLU A 127 1.40 15.23 13.12
CA GLU A 127 0.82 14.23 14.04
C GLU A 127 0.76 12.84 13.38
N PHE A 128 0.33 12.79 12.12
CA PHE A 128 0.23 11.55 11.36
C PHE A 128 1.62 10.91 11.14
N LYS A 129 2.61 11.70 10.70
CA LYS A 129 4.00 11.24 10.54
C LYS A 129 4.59 10.74 11.86
N ALA A 130 4.43 11.49 12.95
CA ALA A 130 4.95 11.08 14.26
C ALA A 130 4.32 9.77 14.76
N THR A 131 3.03 9.55 14.45
CA THR A 131 2.32 8.31 14.79
C THR A 131 2.86 7.12 14.01
N LEU A 132 3.09 7.28 12.70
CA LEU A 132 3.71 6.26 11.86
C LEU A 132 5.14 5.95 12.32
N ASP A 133 5.94 6.98 12.61
CA ASP A 133 7.31 6.83 13.12
C ASP A 133 7.34 6.04 14.43
N GLN A 134 6.40 6.32 15.34
CA GLN A 134 6.28 5.58 16.59
C GLN A 134 5.87 4.11 16.36
N MET A 135 4.93 3.86 15.46
CA MET A 135 4.47 2.51 15.11
C MET A 135 5.60 1.66 14.54
N TYR A 136 6.43 2.24 13.67
CA TYR A 136 7.55 1.54 13.02
C TYR A 136 8.87 1.62 13.80
N ALA A 137 8.92 2.33 14.93
CA ALA A 137 10.16 2.54 15.70
C ALA A 137 10.79 1.24 16.20
N THR A 138 10.01 0.18 16.40
CA THR A 138 10.52 -1.10 16.90
C THR A 138 9.77 -2.25 16.25
N ASP A 139 10.49 -2.99 15.42
CA ASP A 139 10.08 -4.32 14.98
C ASP A 139 10.47 -5.34 16.06
N PHE A 140 9.47 -5.93 16.71
CA PHE A 140 9.69 -6.96 17.73
C PHE A 140 10.09 -8.32 17.15
N ALA A 141 9.84 -8.55 15.85
CA ALA A 141 10.19 -9.78 15.16
C ALA A 141 11.62 -9.73 14.58
N LYS A 142 12.24 -8.54 14.48
CA LYS A 142 13.61 -8.40 13.95
C LYS A 142 14.61 -9.29 14.70
N GLY A 143 15.26 -10.18 13.97
CA GLY A 143 16.22 -11.17 14.46
C GLY A 143 15.61 -12.33 15.25
N ALA A 144 14.28 -12.45 15.29
CA ALA A 144 13.60 -13.56 15.96
C ALA A 144 13.84 -14.88 15.20
N THR A 145 13.86 -15.98 15.94
CA THR A 145 14.01 -17.33 15.37
C THR A 145 12.74 -17.72 14.63
N VAL A 146 12.90 -18.23 13.40
CA VAL A 146 11.77 -18.68 12.57
C VAL A 146 11.89 -20.16 12.28
N THR A 147 10.77 -20.88 12.42
CA THR A 147 10.63 -22.26 11.95
C THR A 147 9.51 -22.31 10.93
N ALA A 148 9.78 -22.84 9.73
CA ALA A 148 8.80 -22.98 8.66
C ALA A 148 8.38 -24.45 8.46
N SER A 149 7.15 -24.66 7.97
CA SER A 149 6.64 -26.00 7.62
C SER A 149 7.44 -26.63 6.47
N SER A 150 7.89 -25.80 5.52
CA SER A 150 8.85 -26.16 4.50
C SER A 150 9.61 -24.93 4.02
N THR A 151 10.79 -25.16 3.47
CA THR A 151 11.64 -24.12 2.88
C THR A 151 12.17 -24.64 1.55
N ARG A 152 12.20 -23.79 0.53
CA ARG A 152 12.80 -24.11 -0.78
C ARG A 152 14.26 -24.51 -0.57
N GLN A 153 14.69 -25.62 -1.21
CA GLN A 153 16.08 -26.08 -1.15
C GLN A 153 17.01 -25.21 -2.03
N ASN A 154 17.14 -23.95 -1.65
CA ASN A 154 18.02 -22.98 -2.27
C ASN A 154 18.43 -21.97 -1.20
N HIS A 155 19.74 -21.72 -1.08
CA HIS A 155 20.33 -20.86 -0.05
C HIS A 155 19.82 -19.41 -0.06
N LEU A 156 19.20 -18.96 -1.16
CA LEU A 156 18.60 -17.63 -1.29
C LEU A 156 17.26 -17.50 -0.53
N TYR A 157 16.59 -18.61 -0.19
CA TYR A 157 15.19 -18.59 0.28
C TYR A 157 15.02 -19.15 1.71
N LYS A 158 15.80 -18.67 2.68
CA LYS A 158 15.79 -19.22 4.05
C LYS A 158 14.67 -18.64 4.89
N GLU A 159 14.09 -19.43 5.79
CA GLU A 159 13.05 -18.96 6.73
C GLU A 159 13.53 -17.84 7.64
N SER A 160 14.83 -17.79 7.95
CA SER A 160 15.43 -16.71 8.74
C SER A 160 15.39 -15.34 8.04
N HIS A 161 15.19 -15.31 6.72
CA HIS A 161 15.07 -14.04 5.97
C HIS A 161 13.74 -13.31 6.27
N LEU A 162 12.73 -14.00 6.83
CA LEU A 162 11.48 -13.35 7.26
C LEU A 162 11.68 -12.30 8.36
N THR A 163 12.80 -12.35 9.08
CA THR A 163 13.06 -11.50 10.25
C THR A 163 14.45 -10.87 10.26
N ASP A 164 15.25 -10.99 9.20
CA ASP A 164 16.65 -10.53 9.20
C ASP A 164 16.80 -9.00 9.02
N GLY A 165 15.70 -8.32 8.70
CA GLY A 165 15.63 -6.88 8.52
C GLY A 165 16.19 -6.39 7.18
N LYS A 166 16.24 -7.24 6.15
CA LYS A 166 16.66 -6.90 4.80
C LYS A 166 15.53 -7.10 3.79
N ASP A 167 15.26 -6.07 3.00
CA ASP A 167 14.22 -6.11 1.97
C ASP A 167 14.65 -6.89 0.70
N ASP A 168 15.94 -7.22 0.54
CA ASP A 168 16.48 -7.93 -0.63
C ASP A 168 16.65 -9.45 -0.42
N THR A 169 16.12 -9.98 0.69
CA THR A 169 16.11 -11.40 1.00
C THR A 169 14.69 -11.89 1.22
N SER A 170 14.38 -13.12 0.80
CA SER A 170 13.04 -13.68 0.92
C SER A 170 13.08 -15.11 1.45
N TRP A 171 11.91 -15.59 1.89
CA TRP A 171 11.63 -16.99 2.16
C TRP A 171 10.63 -17.49 1.13
N ALA A 172 10.79 -18.74 0.69
CA ALA A 172 9.84 -19.39 -0.20
C ALA A 172 9.59 -20.83 0.25
N LEU A 173 8.35 -21.29 0.06
CA LEU A 173 7.97 -22.68 0.27
C LEU A 173 8.72 -23.62 -0.69
N SER A 174 8.78 -24.89 -0.31
CA SER A 174 9.27 -25.97 -1.16
C SER A 174 8.52 -25.99 -2.50
N ASN A 175 9.25 -25.87 -3.61
CA ASN A 175 8.82 -25.77 -5.02
C ASN A 175 7.31 -25.73 -5.31
N ASP A 176 6.60 -26.86 -5.16
CA ASP A 176 5.21 -27.01 -5.60
C ASP A 176 4.16 -26.70 -4.51
N ALA A 177 4.60 -26.36 -3.30
CA ALA A 177 3.70 -26.06 -2.20
C ALA A 177 3.11 -24.65 -2.34
N THR A 178 1.78 -24.58 -2.38
CA THR A 178 1.00 -23.33 -2.43
C THR A 178 0.46 -22.90 -1.06
N THR A 179 0.64 -23.74 -0.05
CA THR A 179 0.25 -23.47 1.33
C THR A 179 1.37 -23.90 2.28
N GLY A 180 1.47 -23.20 3.40
CA GLY A 180 2.42 -23.52 4.45
C GLY A 180 2.23 -22.61 5.66
N SER A 181 3.08 -22.79 6.65
CA SER A 181 3.09 -21.99 7.87
C SER A 181 4.50 -21.73 8.33
N PHE A 182 4.66 -20.67 9.12
CA PHE A 182 5.87 -20.42 9.87
C PHE A 182 5.50 -19.94 11.28
N THR A 183 6.41 -20.17 12.21
CA THR A 183 6.31 -19.73 13.60
C THR A 183 7.50 -18.83 13.88
N VAL A 184 7.22 -17.62 14.37
CA VAL A 184 8.24 -16.67 14.84
C VAL A 184 8.29 -16.73 16.36
N ASP A 185 9.43 -17.14 16.91
CA ASP A 185 9.69 -17.11 18.35
C ASP A 185 10.36 -15.78 18.73
N LEU A 186 9.59 -14.90 19.36
CA LEU A 186 10.05 -13.58 19.83
C LEU A 186 11.03 -13.67 21.02
N GLY A 187 11.28 -14.87 21.56
CA GLY A 187 12.15 -15.15 22.69
C GLY A 187 11.62 -14.68 24.05
N GLN A 188 10.59 -13.84 24.07
CA GLN A 188 9.90 -13.37 25.27
C GLN A 188 8.48 -12.90 24.93
N LYS A 189 7.64 -12.77 25.96
CA LYS A 189 6.29 -12.20 25.79
C LYS A 189 6.39 -10.72 25.38
N ARG A 190 5.77 -10.38 24.26
CA ARG A 190 5.61 -9.00 23.76
C ARG A 190 4.13 -8.66 23.65
N ARG A 191 3.81 -7.37 23.77
CA ARG A 191 2.49 -6.83 23.45
C ARG A 191 2.61 -6.09 22.12
N PHE A 192 1.80 -6.49 21.15
CA PHE A 192 1.70 -5.88 19.83
C PHE A 192 0.25 -6.01 19.35
N ASP A 193 -0.11 -5.20 18.36
CA ASP A 193 -1.43 -5.15 17.73
C ASP A 193 -1.36 -5.02 16.20
N VAL A 194 -0.15 -5.03 15.63
CA VAL A 194 0.11 -4.99 14.19
C VAL A 194 1.08 -6.12 13.82
N VAL A 195 0.80 -6.77 12.68
CA VAL A 195 1.69 -7.70 11.99
C VAL A 195 1.79 -7.23 10.54
N GLU A 196 2.99 -7.15 10.01
CA GLU A 196 3.26 -6.80 8.61
C GLU A 196 3.81 -8.02 7.86
N LEU A 197 3.31 -8.25 6.65
CA LEU A 197 3.77 -9.28 5.73
C LEU A 197 4.03 -8.62 4.37
N LYS A 198 5.10 -9.04 3.69
CA LYS A 198 5.45 -8.57 2.34
C LYS A 198 5.74 -9.76 1.44
N GLU A 199 5.28 -9.67 0.19
CA GLU A 199 5.65 -10.60 -0.87
C GLU A 199 6.84 -10.06 -1.67
N ASP A 200 7.59 -10.96 -2.29
CA ASP A 200 8.65 -10.68 -3.27
C ASP A 200 8.03 -10.79 -4.67
N ILE A 201 7.81 -9.66 -5.34
CA ILE A 201 6.96 -9.51 -6.55
C ILE A 201 7.79 -9.15 -7.78
#